data_AF-A0A928UVW8-F1
#
_entry.id   AF-A0A928UVW8-F1
#
_cell.length_a   1.000
_cell.length_b   1.000
_cell.length_c   1.000
_cell.angle_alpha   90.00
_cell.angle_beta   90.00
_cell.angle_gamma   90.00
#
_symmetry.space_group_name_H-M   'P 1'
#
loop_
_entity.id
_entity.type
_entity.pdbx_description
1 polymer ?
#
loop_
_entity_poly.entity_id
_entity_poly.type
_entity_poly.pdbx_seq_one_letter_code
_entity_poly.pdbx_strand_id
1 'polypeptide(L)'
;MQHIVNIRNKTYWSKSLVFGSIIALSLSSCQKMYNLPEDKDFISENINYSSKEFYPILGRTNVMGSINLDNSTLPLKFEIINSRYGDGRPATDLFQVKPTYTWIDMYDGEEKSLEEIERKRVKVDRPLLEVDSAGRFILHYTATNDLIEPRPTDSTTLTQDVRFFDLKITNSGGVRYVNDFVFIPWRQRDYEPNNDINPYTGGIAPDPLSPRDPNRRDYIIPTYMENIVGEVSNIPLVNNTLKKDVVVYIRRFEPGPGNKLRFVFLDKNQNPIDPAKFNETRWENLVHGFNMTKTAEYVQYDVAYPIPLTNYPTFYTDNGNAKAQFSYSRIGFGGTRSTSIFRLNFRIFQEGNWEIVFHFRNENPRFADEQ
;
A
#
# COMPACT_ATOMS: atom_id res chain seq x y z
N MET A 1 -16.86 -61.01 72.37
CA MET A 1 -17.20 -60.73 70.96
C MET A 1 -16.06 -61.27 70.10
N GLN A 2 -16.36 -62.34 69.35
CA GLN A 2 -15.77 -62.84 68.10
C GLN A 2 -14.22 -62.86 67.98
N HIS A 3 -13.59 -64.05 68.06
CA HIS A 3 -13.26 -64.96 66.92
C HIS A 3 -12.21 -64.33 65.97
N ILE A 4 -11.03 -64.89 65.63
CA ILE A 4 -10.61 -66.22 65.16
C ILE A 4 -9.07 -66.15 65.03
N VAL A 5 -8.30 -67.03 65.67
CA VAL A 5 -7.57 -68.20 65.12
C VAL A 5 -6.57 -67.91 63.99
N ASN A 6 -5.33 -68.29 64.27
CA ASN A 6 -4.16 -68.35 63.41
C ASN A 6 -4.15 -69.68 62.62
N ILE A 7 -4.05 -69.66 61.28
CA ILE A 7 -3.76 -70.84 60.46
C ILE A 7 -2.76 -70.48 59.34
N ARG A 8 -1.65 -71.22 59.30
CA ARG A 8 -0.69 -71.29 58.21
C ARG A 8 -1.33 -71.89 56.96
N ASN A 9 -1.02 -71.36 55.78
CA ASN A 9 -0.99 -72.15 54.55
C ASN A 9 0.19 -71.74 53.66
N LYS A 10 0.98 -72.75 53.24
CA LYS A 10 2.00 -72.68 52.20
C LYS A 10 1.33 -72.76 50.82
N THR A 11 1.73 -71.93 49.86
CA THR A 11 1.73 -72.33 48.44
C THR A 11 2.73 -71.52 47.60
N TYR A 12 3.45 -72.24 46.74
CA TYR A 12 4.40 -71.75 45.72
C TYR A 12 3.71 -71.40 44.39
N TRP A 13 4.48 -70.78 43.48
CA TRP A 13 4.29 -70.54 42.02
C TRP A 13 3.51 -69.26 41.65
N SER A 14 3.91 -68.45 40.65
CA SER A 14 4.74 -68.71 39.46
C SER A 14 5.58 -67.50 39.04
N LYS A 15 6.71 -67.77 38.38
CA LYS A 15 7.52 -66.79 37.65
C LYS A 15 6.78 -66.40 36.37
N SER A 16 6.28 -65.18 36.24
CA SER A 16 5.91 -64.56 34.95
C SER A 16 5.58 -63.08 35.14
N LEU A 17 6.60 -62.22 35.21
CA LEU A 17 6.40 -60.76 35.09
C LEU A 17 7.75 -60.03 34.90
N VAL A 18 8.47 -60.34 33.82
CA VAL A 18 9.66 -59.55 33.41
C VAL A 18 9.67 -59.21 31.90
N PHE A 19 8.66 -59.60 31.12
CA PHE A 19 8.66 -59.42 29.66
C PHE A 19 7.84 -58.23 29.13
N GLY A 20 7.46 -57.27 29.98
CA GLY A 20 6.54 -56.18 29.60
C GLY A 20 7.15 -54.79 29.37
N SER A 21 8.43 -54.56 29.70
CA SER A 21 8.98 -53.18 29.78
C SER A 21 10.15 -52.87 28.82
N ILE A 22 10.49 -53.78 27.89
CA ILE A 22 11.58 -53.55 26.93
C ILE A 22 11.08 -53.19 25.51
N ILE A 23 9.77 -53.33 25.23
CA ILE A 23 9.23 -53.11 23.88
C ILE A 23 8.81 -51.64 23.61
N ALA A 24 8.71 -50.80 24.63
CA ALA A 24 8.29 -49.39 24.46
C ALA A 24 9.46 -48.42 24.17
N LEU A 25 10.72 -48.84 24.27
CA LEU A 25 11.91 -48.01 24.05
C LEU A 25 12.59 -48.22 22.68
N SER A 26 12.08 -49.14 21.85
CA SER A 26 12.71 -49.52 20.58
C SER A 26 12.24 -48.70 19.36
N LEU A 27 11.18 -47.88 19.46
CA LEU A 27 10.65 -47.15 18.32
C LEU A 27 11.42 -45.86 17.98
N SER A 28 12.18 -45.30 18.92
CA SER A 28 13.01 -44.10 18.69
C SER A 28 14.42 -44.44 18.17
N SER A 29 14.82 -45.72 18.21
CA SER A 29 16.18 -46.17 17.90
C SER A 29 16.33 -46.73 16.48
N CYS A 30 15.25 -46.88 15.71
CA CYS A 30 15.31 -47.51 14.39
C CYS A 30 15.99 -46.65 13.30
N GLN A 31 15.90 -45.31 13.34
CA GLN A 31 16.53 -44.49 12.28
C GLN A 31 18.06 -44.56 12.31
N LYS A 32 18.69 -44.51 13.49
CA LYS A 32 20.14 -44.62 13.65
C LYS A 32 20.69 -46.03 13.40
N MET A 33 19.88 -47.07 13.60
CA MET A 33 20.34 -48.46 13.50
C MET A 33 20.38 -48.97 12.05
N TYR A 34 19.64 -48.34 11.13
CA TYR A 34 19.50 -48.82 9.75
C TYR A 34 20.23 -47.98 8.69
N ASN A 35 21.01 -46.96 9.07
CA ASN A 35 21.69 -46.06 8.09
C ASN A 35 20.73 -45.62 6.97
N LEU A 36 19.46 -45.41 7.30
CA LEU A 36 18.51 -44.88 6.33
C LEU A 36 19.00 -43.48 5.95
N PRO A 37 19.11 -43.15 4.65
CA PRO A 37 19.49 -41.81 4.24
C PRO A 37 18.59 -40.81 4.96
N GLU A 38 19.16 -39.71 5.46
CA GLU A 38 18.34 -38.58 5.89
C GLU A 38 17.35 -38.25 4.76
N ASP A 39 16.07 -38.18 5.10
CA ASP A 39 15.03 -37.76 4.16
C ASP A 39 15.44 -36.38 3.64
N LYS A 40 15.93 -36.34 2.39
CA LYS A 40 16.28 -35.07 1.76
C LYS A 40 14.99 -34.32 1.50
N ASP A 41 14.98 -33.05 1.88
CA ASP A 41 13.92 -32.15 1.50
C ASP A 41 13.71 -32.21 -0.03
N PHE A 42 12.47 -32.02 -0.46
CA PHE A 42 12.15 -31.99 -1.88
C PHE A 42 12.18 -30.55 -2.38
N ILE A 43 12.77 -30.32 -3.55
CA ILE A 43 12.65 -29.07 -4.30
C ILE A 43 12.18 -29.40 -5.71
N SER A 44 11.03 -28.87 -6.09
CA SER A 44 10.45 -29.16 -7.41
C SER A 44 11.21 -28.43 -8.52
N GLU A 45 11.37 -29.12 -9.64
CA GLU A 45 11.88 -28.53 -10.88
C GLU A 45 10.86 -27.57 -11.51
N ASN A 46 9.57 -27.73 -11.20
CA ASN A 46 8.47 -26.95 -11.76
C ASN A 46 8.13 -25.69 -10.95
N ILE A 47 8.94 -25.32 -9.95
CA ILE A 47 8.77 -24.02 -9.27
C ILE A 47 8.77 -22.91 -10.32
N ASN A 48 7.73 -22.08 -10.29
CA ASN A 48 7.54 -21.02 -11.28
C ASN A 48 6.83 -19.81 -10.67
N TYR A 49 6.81 -18.71 -11.44
CA TYR A 49 6.05 -17.51 -11.10
C TYR A 49 4.96 -17.30 -12.14
N SER A 50 3.82 -16.75 -11.71
CA SER A 50 2.73 -16.40 -12.62
C SER A 50 3.11 -15.32 -13.64
N SER A 51 4.03 -14.43 -13.28
CA SER A 51 4.62 -13.43 -14.15
C SER A 51 6.11 -13.27 -13.81
N LYS A 52 6.91 -13.06 -14.86
CA LYS A 52 8.31 -12.67 -14.75
C LYS A 52 8.55 -11.21 -15.12
N GLU A 53 7.53 -10.50 -15.57
CA GLU A 53 7.64 -9.10 -15.97
C GLU A 53 7.06 -8.19 -14.90
N PHE A 54 7.89 -7.25 -14.44
CA PHE A 54 7.55 -6.33 -13.38
C PHE A 54 7.65 -4.88 -13.87
N TYR A 55 6.54 -4.17 -13.69
CA TYR A 55 6.38 -2.76 -14.05
C TYR A 55 5.99 -1.93 -12.82
N PRO A 56 6.82 -1.89 -11.76
CA PRO A 56 6.50 -1.14 -10.56
C PRO A 56 6.52 0.36 -10.81
N ILE A 57 5.84 1.13 -9.96
CA ILE A 57 5.92 2.60 -9.97
C ILE A 57 6.94 3.04 -8.92
N LEU A 58 7.92 3.85 -9.28
CA LEU A 58 8.90 4.39 -8.33
C LEU A 58 8.26 5.31 -7.27
N GLY A 59 8.95 5.51 -6.16
CA GLY A 59 8.55 6.39 -5.04
C GLY A 59 7.45 5.84 -4.14
N ARG A 60 7.10 4.55 -4.28
CA ARG A 60 6.12 3.85 -3.44
C ARG A 60 6.50 2.37 -3.27
N THR A 61 6.02 1.75 -2.21
CA THR A 61 6.28 0.32 -2.01
C THR A 61 5.45 -0.51 -2.99
N ASN A 62 6.10 -1.39 -3.75
CA ASN A 62 5.44 -2.35 -4.63
C ASN A 62 5.76 -3.76 -4.14
N VAL A 63 4.73 -4.59 -3.97
CA VAL A 63 4.87 -6.03 -3.68
C VAL A 63 4.47 -6.78 -4.94
N MET A 64 5.39 -7.59 -5.46
CA MET A 64 5.28 -8.23 -6.77
C MET A 64 5.66 -9.71 -6.68
N GLY A 65 5.30 -10.47 -7.71
CA GLY A 65 5.59 -11.89 -7.79
C GLY A 65 4.56 -12.74 -7.04
N SER A 66 4.11 -13.80 -7.71
CA SER A 66 3.33 -14.87 -7.12
C SER A 66 3.97 -16.17 -7.54
N ILE A 67 4.52 -16.89 -6.56
CA ILE A 67 5.30 -18.10 -6.76
C ILE A 67 4.42 -19.34 -6.54
N ASN A 68 4.53 -20.30 -7.45
CA ASN A 68 4.05 -21.66 -7.25
C ASN A 68 5.23 -22.53 -6.83
N LEU A 69 5.15 -23.08 -5.61
CA LEU A 69 6.21 -23.90 -5.02
C LEU A 69 6.17 -25.38 -5.45
N ASP A 70 5.10 -25.81 -6.13
CA ASP A 70 4.90 -27.19 -6.61
C ASP A 70 5.28 -28.26 -5.57
N ASN A 71 4.65 -28.18 -4.38
CA ASN A 71 4.86 -29.11 -3.25
C ASN A 71 6.30 -29.22 -2.71
N SER A 72 7.17 -28.25 -3.01
CA SER A 72 8.52 -28.20 -2.42
C SER A 72 8.48 -28.09 -0.90
N THR A 73 9.43 -28.74 -0.22
CA THR A 73 9.54 -28.70 1.24
C THR A 73 10.01 -27.31 1.70
N LEU A 74 9.29 -26.76 2.67
CA LEU A 74 9.61 -25.51 3.36
C LEU A 74 10.52 -25.78 4.59
N PRO A 75 11.37 -24.82 5.00
CA PRO A 75 11.51 -23.46 4.47
C PRO A 75 12.38 -23.40 3.20
N LEU A 76 12.04 -22.47 2.32
CA LEU A 76 12.87 -22.11 1.16
C LEU A 76 13.59 -20.78 1.43
N LYS A 77 14.82 -20.67 0.93
CA LYS A 77 15.59 -19.42 0.89
C LYS A 77 15.61 -18.91 -0.54
N PHE A 78 15.40 -17.60 -0.68
CA PHE A 78 15.36 -16.88 -1.95
C PHE A 78 16.52 -15.89 -2.02
N GLU A 79 17.15 -15.77 -3.18
CA GLU A 79 18.27 -14.86 -3.42
C GLU A 79 18.22 -14.34 -4.86
N ILE A 80 18.19 -13.02 -5.03
CA ILE A 80 18.29 -12.38 -6.35
C ILE A 80 19.76 -12.45 -6.80
N ILE A 81 19.99 -12.95 -8.01
CA ILE A 81 21.33 -13.12 -8.59
C ILE A 81 21.37 -12.65 -10.05
N ASN A 82 22.56 -12.54 -10.62
CA ASN A 82 22.80 -12.25 -12.05
C ASN A 82 22.05 -11.01 -12.57
N SER A 83 21.95 -9.95 -11.76
CA SER A 83 21.26 -8.73 -12.19
C SER A 83 22.07 -7.94 -13.21
N ARG A 84 21.45 -7.65 -14.34
CA ARG A 84 22.12 -7.14 -15.55
C ARG A 84 21.14 -6.35 -16.42
N TYR A 85 21.65 -5.45 -17.24
CA TYR A 85 20.92 -4.87 -18.36
C TYR A 85 20.89 -5.86 -19.54
N GLY A 86 20.01 -5.63 -20.52
CA GLY A 86 19.91 -6.50 -21.69
C GLY A 86 21.15 -6.51 -22.59
N ASP A 87 22.07 -5.56 -22.43
CA ASP A 87 23.38 -5.54 -23.08
C ASP A 87 24.48 -6.28 -22.26
N GLY A 88 24.12 -6.85 -21.10
CA GLY A 88 25.02 -7.60 -20.22
C GLY A 88 25.74 -6.75 -19.16
N ARG A 89 25.62 -5.42 -19.17
CA ARG A 89 26.19 -4.59 -18.10
C ARG A 89 25.54 -4.94 -16.75
N PRO A 90 26.27 -4.95 -15.62
CA PRO A 90 25.66 -5.18 -14.31
C PRO A 90 24.58 -4.14 -13.98
N ALA A 91 23.43 -4.57 -13.44
CA ALA A 91 22.37 -3.70 -12.95
C ALA A 91 22.44 -3.61 -11.41
N THR A 92 23.27 -2.70 -10.91
CA THR A 92 23.53 -2.56 -9.46
C THR A 92 22.65 -1.52 -8.77
N ASP A 93 21.97 -0.68 -9.55
CA ASP A 93 21.14 0.41 -9.08
C ASP A 93 19.95 -0.06 -8.21
N LEU A 94 19.42 -1.26 -8.49
CA LEU A 94 18.34 -1.91 -7.73
C LEU A 94 18.73 -2.31 -6.30
N PHE A 95 20.02 -2.39 -5.98
CA PHE A 95 20.50 -2.96 -4.70
C PHE A 95 21.16 -1.92 -3.80
N GLN A 96 21.02 -0.63 -4.13
CA GLN A 96 21.42 0.45 -3.23
C GLN A 96 20.66 0.35 -1.90
N VAL A 97 21.36 0.50 -0.78
CA VAL A 97 20.75 0.40 0.55
C VAL A 97 20.25 1.77 1.00
N LYS A 98 18.99 1.84 1.43
CA LYS A 98 18.35 3.04 1.97
C LYS A 98 17.51 2.70 3.21
N PRO A 99 17.36 3.64 4.16
CA PRO A 99 16.51 3.44 5.33
C PRO A 99 15.03 3.43 4.91
N THR A 100 14.32 2.34 5.21
CA THR A 100 12.87 2.16 4.98
C THR A 100 12.14 1.92 6.30
N TYR A 101 10.87 2.31 6.40
CA TYR A 101 10.07 2.03 7.60
C TYR A 101 9.64 0.57 7.62
N THR A 102 9.80 -0.08 8.76
CA THR A 102 9.24 -1.39 9.08
C THR A 102 8.37 -1.27 10.32
N TRP A 103 7.15 -1.79 10.26
CA TRP A 103 6.27 -1.90 11.43
C TRP A 103 6.82 -2.91 12.43
N ILE A 104 6.90 -2.51 13.69
CA ILE A 104 7.28 -3.36 14.83
C ILE A 104 6.10 -3.63 15.77
N ASP A 105 4.98 -2.93 15.55
CA ASP A 105 3.71 -3.12 16.23
C ASP A 105 2.55 -2.83 15.26
N MET A 106 1.35 -3.30 15.59
CA MET A 106 0.17 -3.17 14.73
C MET A 106 -0.33 -1.72 14.71
N TYR A 107 -0.49 -1.17 13.51
CA TYR A 107 -1.25 0.06 13.26
C TYR A 107 -2.70 -0.29 12.92
N ASP A 108 -3.64 0.30 13.65
CA ASP A 108 -5.08 0.08 13.51
C ASP A 108 -5.86 1.36 13.15
N GLY A 109 -5.21 2.53 13.21
CA GLY A 109 -5.85 3.82 12.96
C GLY A 109 -6.57 4.39 14.19
N GLU A 110 -6.36 3.83 15.37
CA GLU A 110 -6.86 4.36 16.65
C GLU A 110 -5.83 5.22 17.40
N GLU A 111 -4.64 5.39 16.83
CA GLU A 111 -3.59 6.24 17.39
C GLU A 111 -4.05 7.70 17.55
N LYS A 112 -3.55 8.38 18.58
CA LYS A 112 -3.98 9.73 18.98
C LYS A 112 -2.94 10.80 18.72
N SER A 113 -1.77 10.42 18.23
CA SER A 113 -0.67 11.34 17.94
C SER A 113 0.31 10.75 16.91
N LEU A 114 1.11 11.62 16.29
CA LEU A 114 2.21 11.16 15.43
C LEU A 114 3.22 10.34 16.22
N GLU A 115 3.49 10.72 17.46
CA GLU A 115 4.42 10.03 18.34
C GLU A 115 3.99 8.59 18.63
N GLU A 116 2.68 8.33 18.76
CA GLU A 116 2.14 6.97 18.88
C GLU A 116 2.40 6.14 17.63
N ILE A 117 2.19 6.72 16.44
CA ILE A 117 2.45 6.05 15.16
C ILE A 117 3.96 5.77 15.01
N GLU A 118 4.82 6.75 15.29
CA GLU A 118 6.27 6.59 15.14
C GLU A 118 6.85 5.56 16.11
N ARG A 119 6.25 5.36 17.30
CA ARG A 119 6.67 4.28 18.21
C ARG A 119 6.40 2.88 17.66
N LYS A 120 5.46 2.74 16.71
CA LYS A 120 5.08 1.46 16.11
C LYS A 120 5.89 1.11 14.86
N ARG A 121 6.80 1.98 14.40
CA ARG A 121 7.63 1.75 13.23
C ARG A 121 9.08 2.17 13.46
N VAL A 122 10.00 1.49 12.81
CA VAL A 122 11.44 1.81 12.89
C VAL A 122 12.04 1.87 11.49
N LYS A 123 13.05 2.71 11.31
CA LYS A 123 13.85 2.73 10.09
C LYS A 123 14.83 1.56 10.10
N VAL A 124 14.80 0.76 9.05
CA VAL A 124 15.71 -0.36 8.81
C VAL A 124 16.35 -0.14 7.45
N ASP A 125 17.67 -0.33 7.38
CA ASP A 125 18.39 -0.26 6.12
C ASP A 125 18.08 -1.49 5.26
N ARG A 126 17.51 -1.26 4.07
CA ARG A 126 17.19 -2.32 3.10
C ARG A 126 17.63 -1.92 1.69
N PRO A 127 17.98 -2.88 0.82
CA PRO A 127 18.19 -2.59 -0.60
C PRO A 127 16.88 -2.09 -1.22
N LEU A 128 16.96 -1.33 -2.32
CA LEU A 128 15.77 -0.82 -3.00
C LEU A 128 14.84 -1.96 -3.46
N LEU A 129 15.41 -3.02 -4.03
CA LEU A 129 14.72 -4.26 -4.40
C LEU A 129 15.23 -5.43 -3.54
N GLU A 130 14.31 -6.18 -2.94
CA GLU A 130 14.60 -7.44 -2.25
C GLU A 130 13.59 -8.53 -2.59
N VAL A 131 13.91 -9.77 -2.19
CA VAL A 131 12.97 -10.89 -2.19
C VAL A 131 12.75 -11.33 -0.74
N ASP A 132 11.50 -11.45 -0.32
CA ASP A 132 11.16 -11.86 1.04
C ASP A 132 11.17 -13.40 1.20
N SER A 133 10.96 -13.86 2.43
CA SER A 133 10.92 -15.29 2.76
C SER A 133 9.75 -16.05 2.12
N ALA A 134 8.76 -15.36 1.55
CA ALA A 134 7.65 -15.95 0.82
C ALA A 134 7.90 -15.97 -0.70
N GLY A 135 9.06 -15.51 -1.17
CA GLY A 135 9.37 -15.40 -2.59
C GLY A 135 8.63 -14.25 -3.27
N ARG A 136 8.26 -13.19 -2.53
CA ARG A 136 7.71 -11.96 -3.13
C ARG A 136 8.81 -10.94 -3.29
N PHE A 137 8.81 -10.25 -4.42
CA PHE A 137 9.69 -9.13 -4.67
C PHE A 137 9.11 -7.86 -4.07
N ILE A 138 9.92 -7.14 -3.29
CA ILE A 138 9.54 -5.88 -2.66
C ILE A 138 10.45 -4.79 -3.22
N LEU A 139 9.85 -3.84 -3.94
CA LEU A 139 10.49 -2.57 -4.24
C LEU A 139 10.08 -1.56 -3.18
N HIS A 140 11.03 -1.09 -2.37
CA HIS A 140 10.75 -0.13 -1.29
C HIS A 140 10.46 1.27 -1.81
N TYR A 141 9.64 2.04 -1.10
CA TYR A 141 9.26 3.41 -1.49
C TYR A 141 10.44 4.38 -1.67
N THR A 142 11.60 4.06 -1.09
CA THR A 142 12.85 4.81 -1.24
C THR A 142 13.44 4.71 -2.65
N ALA A 143 12.94 3.79 -3.48
CA ALA A 143 13.30 3.66 -4.89
C ALA A 143 12.71 4.81 -5.71
N THR A 144 13.44 5.92 -5.84
CA THR A 144 13.00 7.15 -6.54
C THR A 144 13.62 7.28 -7.93
N ASN A 145 13.12 8.23 -8.72
CA ASN A 145 13.68 8.55 -10.05
C ASN A 145 15.18 8.90 -10.01
N ASP A 146 15.67 9.42 -8.87
CA ASP A 146 17.07 9.82 -8.70
C ASP A 146 18.01 8.61 -8.51
N LEU A 147 17.46 7.46 -8.11
CA LEU A 147 18.23 6.26 -7.80
C LEU A 147 18.09 5.17 -8.86
N ILE A 148 16.93 5.09 -9.50
CA ILE A 148 16.63 4.10 -10.53
C ILE A 148 16.05 4.86 -11.72
N GLU A 149 16.68 4.70 -12.87
CA GLU A 149 16.19 5.28 -14.10
C GLU A 149 14.85 4.63 -14.50
N PRO A 150 13.76 5.41 -14.58
CA PRO A 150 12.47 4.93 -15.06
C PRO A 150 12.51 4.66 -16.57
N ARG A 151 11.47 4.02 -17.08
CA ARG A 151 11.30 3.85 -18.53
C ARG A 151 11.43 5.17 -19.31
N PRO A 152 11.93 5.11 -20.57
CA PRO A 152 12.16 6.29 -21.38
C PRO A 152 10.91 7.16 -21.59
N THR A 153 11.13 8.48 -21.66
CA THR A 153 10.07 9.48 -21.81
C THR A 153 9.35 9.42 -23.17
N ASP A 154 10.01 8.87 -24.18
CA ASP A 154 9.49 8.73 -25.55
C ASP A 154 8.73 7.41 -25.77
N SER A 155 8.51 6.64 -24.70
CA SER A 155 7.87 5.32 -24.68
C SER A 155 8.64 4.20 -25.39
N THR A 156 9.84 4.47 -25.92
CA THR A 156 10.67 3.41 -26.51
C THR A 156 11.21 2.50 -25.40
N THR A 157 11.27 1.20 -25.67
CA THR A 157 11.85 0.21 -24.74
C THR A 157 12.95 -0.52 -25.48
N LEU A 158 14.17 -0.02 -25.36
CA LEU A 158 15.35 -0.64 -25.96
C LEU A 158 15.84 -1.75 -25.03
N THR A 159 16.24 -2.89 -25.59
CA THR A 159 16.69 -4.05 -24.81
C THR A 159 17.84 -3.69 -23.86
N GLN A 160 18.75 -2.80 -24.26
CA GLN A 160 19.86 -2.36 -23.40
C GLN A 160 19.43 -1.57 -22.15
N ASP A 161 18.20 -1.05 -22.11
CA ASP A 161 17.67 -0.25 -20.99
C ASP A 161 16.77 -1.10 -20.07
N VAL A 162 16.53 -2.36 -20.46
CA VAL A 162 15.75 -3.33 -19.68
C VAL A 162 16.67 -4.03 -18.68
N ARG A 163 16.26 -4.06 -17.41
CA ARG A 163 16.94 -4.82 -16.36
C ARG A 163 16.39 -6.24 -16.30
N PHE A 164 17.31 -7.17 -16.15
CA PHE A 164 17.08 -8.59 -15.94
C PHE A 164 17.69 -9.03 -14.62
N PHE A 165 17.10 -10.03 -13.99
CA PHE A 165 17.73 -10.75 -12.89
C PHE A 165 17.21 -12.19 -12.84
N ASP A 166 17.95 -13.06 -12.17
CA ASP A 166 17.55 -14.43 -11.92
C ASP A 166 17.29 -14.60 -10.41
N LEU A 167 16.53 -15.63 -10.07
CA LEU A 167 16.25 -16.00 -8.69
C LEU A 167 16.82 -17.38 -8.39
N LYS A 168 17.63 -17.46 -7.35
CA LYS A 168 18.09 -18.70 -6.75
C LYS A 168 17.19 -19.08 -5.58
N ILE A 169 16.75 -20.33 -5.57
CA ILE A 169 15.86 -20.91 -4.57
C ILE A 169 16.55 -22.13 -3.98
N THR A 170 16.66 -22.21 -2.65
CA THR A 170 17.38 -23.30 -1.98
C THR A 170 16.65 -23.81 -0.76
N ASN A 171 16.71 -25.12 -0.53
CA ASN A 171 16.46 -25.77 0.78
C ASN A 171 17.55 -26.82 1.03
N SER A 172 17.39 -27.67 2.06
CA SER A 172 18.37 -28.73 2.34
C SER A 172 18.45 -29.81 1.25
N GLY A 173 17.41 -29.89 0.40
CA GLY A 173 17.24 -30.84 -0.68
C GLY A 173 17.98 -30.50 -1.96
N GLY A 174 18.14 -29.21 -2.26
CA GLY A 174 18.80 -28.77 -3.48
C GLY A 174 18.65 -27.29 -3.81
N VAL A 175 18.92 -26.97 -5.07
CA VAL A 175 18.92 -25.60 -5.61
C VAL A 175 18.12 -25.58 -6.90
N ARG A 176 17.25 -24.57 -7.04
CA ARG A 176 16.52 -24.26 -8.27
C ARG A 176 16.78 -22.82 -8.69
N TYR A 177 16.80 -22.60 -10.00
CA TYR A 177 16.96 -21.28 -10.59
C TYR A 177 15.73 -20.92 -11.43
N VAL A 178 15.24 -19.70 -11.25
CA VAL A 178 14.21 -19.11 -12.12
C VAL A 178 14.86 -17.91 -12.80
N ASN A 179 15.12 -18.03 -14.09
CA ASN A 179 15.89 -17.03 -14.83
C ASN A 179 15.00 -15.98 -15.50
N ASP A 180 15.63 -14.86 -15.85
CA ASP A 180 15.13 -13.84 -16.77
C ASP A 180 13.85 -13.14 -16.31
N PHE A 181 13.81 -12.72 -15.04
CA PHE A 181 12.85 -11.71 -14.60
C PHE A 181 13.17 -10.39 -15.27
N VAL A 182 12.14 -9.70 -15.75
CA VAL A 182 12.21 -8.40 -16.42
C VAL A 182 11.74 -7.32 -15.47
N PHE A 183 12.51 -6.24 -15.35
CA PHE A 183 12.19 -5.10 -14.50
C PHE A 183 12.25 -3.80 -15.29
N ILE A 184 11.07 -3.19 -15.50
CA ILE A 184 10.92 -1.93 -16.25
C ILE A 184 10.05 -0.96 -15.44
N PRO A 185 10.66 -0.12 -14.58
CA PRO A 185 9.91 0.73 -13.68
C PRO A 185 9.21 1.89 -14.40
N TRP A 186 8.00 2.21 -13.96
CA TRP A 186 7.33 3.46 -14.28
C TRP A 186 7.90 4.60 -13.44
N ARG A 187 7.88 5.80 -14.03
CA ARG A 187 8.26 7.04 -13.35
C ARG A 187 7.49 7.21 -12.04
N GLN A 188 8.20 7.74 -11.05
CA GLN A 188 7.63 8.12 -9.76
C GLN A 188 6.42 9.04 -9.92
N ARG A 189 5.38 8.73 -9.16
CA ARG A 189 4.16 9.53 -9.03
C ARG A 189 3.80 9.60 -7.55
N ASP A 190 3.86 10.79 -6.99
CA ASP A 190 3.86 10.98 -5.54
C ASP A 190 2.49 10.81 -4.88
N TYR A 191 1.43 10.76 -5.69
CA TYR A 191 0.05 10.61 -5.23
C TYR A 191 -0.81 9.80 -6.19
N GLU A 192 -2.02 9.46 -5.73
CA GLU A 192 -3.15 8.95 -6.50
C GLU A 192 -4.44 9.67 -6.08
N PRO A 193 -5.40 9.92 -7.00
CA PRO A 193 -5.33 9.71 -8.45
C PRO A 193 -4.28 10.62 -9.10
N ASN A 194 -3.65 10.17 -10.18
CA ASN A 194 -2.57 10.89 -10.86
C ASN A 194 -2.78 10.97 -12.38
N ASN A 195 -4.03 10.95 -12.82
CA ASN A 195 -4.39 11.08 -14.24
C ASN A 195 -4.04 12.47 -14.81
N ASP A 196 -3.80 13.46 -13.95
CA ASP A 196 -3.27 14.78 -14.27
C ASP A 196 -1.75 14.79 -14.55
N ILE A 197 -1.06 13.67 -14.34
CA ILE A 197 0.38 13.49 -14.60
C ILE A 197 0.59 12.51 -15.76
N ASN A 198 1.42 12.91 -16.73
CA ASN A 198 1.87 12.03 -17.79
C ASN A 198 2.85 10.97 -17.22
N PRO A 199 2.54 9.66 -17.32
CA PRO A 199 3.34 8.61 -16.68
C PRO A 199 4.73 8.39 -17.30
N TYR A 200 4.99 8.92 -18.50
CA TYR A 200 6.29 8.83 -19.17
C TYR A 200 7.17 10.05 -18.85
N THR A 201 6.62 11.25 -18.99
CA THR A 201 7.39 12.51 -18.85
C THR A 201 7.36 13.07 -17.42
N GLY A 202 6.37 12.72 -16.60
CA GLY A 202 6.12 13.33 -15.29
C GLY A 202 5.53 14.74 -15.36
N GLY A 203 5.31 15.27 -16.57
CA GLY A 203 4.66 16.57 -16.78
C GLY A 203 3.14 16.49 -16.71
N ILE A 204 2.47 17.58 -17.08
CA ILE A 204 1.01 17.66 -17.15
C ILE A 204 0.48 16.65 -18.17
N ALA A 205 -0.53 15.86 -17.79
CA ALA A 205 -1.23 14.96 -18.70
C ALA A 205 -2.12 15.74 -19.67
N PRO A 206 -2.08 15.44 -20.98
CA PRO A 206 -2.97 16.06 -21.96
C PRO A 206 -4.43 15.62 -21.75
N ASP A 207 -5.37 16.44 -22.19
CA ASP A 207 -6.80 16.10 -22.08
C ASP A 207 -7.15 14.86 -22.93
N PRO A 208 -7.82 13.83 -22.38
CA PRO A 208 -8.10 12.59 -23.10
C PRO A 208 -8.95 12.80 -24.37
N LEU A 209 -9.83 13.81 -24.37
CA LEU A 209 -10.68 14.13 -25.52
C LEU A 209 -9.98 15.00 -26.57
N SER A 210 -8.90 15.68 -26.21
CA SER A 210 -8.18 16.56 -27.11
C SER A 210 -6.68 16.51 -26.83
N PRO A 211 -6.00 15.36 -27.06
CA PRO A 211 -4.63 15.16 -26.60
C PRO A 211 -3.58 16.06 -27.29
N ARG A 212 -3.96 16.68 -28.41
CA ARG A 212 -3.10 17.59 -29.19
C ARG A 212 -3.33 19.07 -28.87
N ASP A 213 -4.31 19.41 -28.04
CA ASP A 213 -4.55 20.79 -27.63
C ASP A 213 -3.68 21.13 -26.42
N PRO A 214 -2.66 21.99 -26.55
CA PRO A 214 -1.75 22.31 -25.45
C PRO A 214 -2.42 23.10 -24.32
N ASN A 215 -3.60 23.67 -24.55
CA ASN A 215 -4.35 24.42 -23.54
C ASN A 215 -5.28 23.54 -22.70
N ARG A 216 -5.45 22.26 -23.09
CA ARG A 216 -6.30 21.30 -22.40
C ARG A 216 -5.45 20.24 -21.73
N ARG A 217 -5.77 19.98 -20.47
CA ARG A 217 -5.14 18.97 -19.63
C ARG A 217 -6.18 18.08 -18.98
N ASP A 218 -5.77 16.90 -18.58
CA ASP A 218 -6.59 16.11 -17.70
C ASP A 218 -6.60 16.69 -16.28
N TYR A 219 -7.65 16.36 -15.53
CA TYR A 219 -7.83 16.84 -14.16
C TYR A 219 -8.26 15.68 -13.27
N ILE A 220 -7.79 15.68 -12.04
CA ILE A 220 -8.41 14.87 -10.99
C ILE A 220 -9.80 15.47 -10.73
N ILE A 221 -10.77 14.60 -10.49
CA ILE A 221 -12.13 14.98 -10.09
C ILE A 221 -12.47 14.28 -8.76
N PRO A 222 -13.37 14.83 -7.94
CA PRO A 222 -13.92 14.11 -6.81
C PRO A 222 -14.44 12.73 -7.22
N THR A 223 -14.15 11.73 -6.40
CA THR A 223 -14.62 10.35 -6.57
C THR A 223 -16.13 10.23 -6.42
N TYR A 224 -16.76 11.17 -5.71
CA TYR A 224 -18.20 11.21 -5.52
C TYR A 224 -18.67 12.67 -5.37
N MET A 225 -19.84 12.97 -5.92
CA MET A 225 -20.55 14.23 -5.77
C MET A 225 -22.06 13.97 -5.75
N GLU A 226 -22.77 14.66 -4.85
CA GLU A 226 -24.21 14.55 -4.69
C GLU A 226 -24.81 15.86 -4.20
N ASN A 227 -25.97 16.25 -4.77
CA ASN A 227 -26.78 17.40 -4.36
C ASN A 227 -26.04 18.75 -4.32
N ILE A 228 -24.93 18.90 -5.03
CA ILE A 228 -24.25 20.19 -5.17
C ILE A 228 -24.90 20.93 -6.33
N VAL A 229 -25.49 22.09 -6.05
CA VAL A 229 -26.13 22.93 -7.07
C VAL A 229 -25.41 24.26 -7.21
N GLY A 230 -25.44 24.81 -8.42
CA GLY A 230 -24.90 26.13 -8.73
C GLY A 230 -25.64 27.25 -7.99
N GLU A 231 -24.87 28.19 -7.45
CA GLU A 231 -25.38 29.37 -6.75
C GLU A 231 -26.33 30.20 -7.62
N VAL A 232 -26.00 30.40 -8.89
CA VAL A 232 -26.72 31.30 -9.82
C VAL A 232 -27.71 30.53 -10.67
N SER A 233 -27.30 29.41 -11.27
CA SER A 233 -28.10 28.63 -12.21
C SER A 233 -29.16 27.77 -11.54
N ASN A 234 -28.95 27.41 -10.27
CA ASN A 234 -29.72 26.39 -9.55
C ASN A 234 -29.71 25.00 -10.25
N ILE A 235 -28.70 24.74 -11.09
CA ILE A 235 -28.53 23.47 -11.80
C ILE A 235 -27.51 22.62 -11.02
N PRO A 236 -27.68 21.29 -10.95
CA PRO A 236 -26.66 20.40 -10.38
C PRO A 236 -25.29 20.58 -11.03
N LEU A 237 -24.25 20.70 -10.21
CA LEU A 237 -22.87 20.61 -10.67
C LEU A 237 -22.55 19.16 -10.99
N VAL A 238 -21.92 18.94 -12.14
CA VAL A 238 -21.61 17.62 -12.68
C VAL A 238 -20.16 17.52 -13.12
N ASN A 239 -19.58 16.35 -12.85
CA ASN A 239 -18.33 15.92 -13.42
C ASN A 239 -18.55 14.71 -14.30
N ASN A 240 -18.18 14.82 -15.56
CA ASN A 240 -18.21 13.77 -16.55
C ASN A 240 -17.14 14.04 -17.62
N THR A 241 -17.14 13.23 -18.67
CA THR A 241 -16.17 13.31 -19.77
C THR A 241 -16.15 14.68 -20.46
N LEU A 242 -17.27 15.41 -20.49
CA LEU A 242 -17.42 16.70 -21.18
C LEU A 242 -17.36 17.92 -20.26
N LYS A 243 -17.89 17.80 -19.04
CA LYS A 243 -18.03 18.90 -18.08
C LYS A 243 -17.35 18.52 -16.78
N LYS A 244 -16.42 19.38 -16.33
CA LYS A 244 -15.66 19.22 -15.08
C LYS A 244 -15.94 20.45 -14.19
N ASP A 245 -17.08 20.47 -13.52
CA ASP A 245 -17.50 21.57 -12.64
C ASP A 245 -16.62 21.68 -11.38
N VAL A 246 -16.14 20.56 -10.86
CA VAL A 246 -15.22 20.52 -9.71
C VAL A 246 -13.98 19.75 -10.09
N VAL A 247 -12.81 20.38 -10.02
CA VAL A 247 -11.53 19.68 -10.21
C VAL A 247 -10.75 19.67 -8.91
N VAL A 248 -9.84 18.72 -8.80
CA VAL A 248 -8.95 18.57 -7.67
C VAL A 248 -7.51 18.77 -8.13
N TYR A 249 -6.73 19.49 -7.33
CA TYR A 249 -5.28 19.53 -7.45
C TYR A 249 -4.67 18.93 -6.19
N ILE A 250 -3.74 18.00 -6.35
CA ILE A 250 -2.89 17.50 -5.25
C ILE A 250 -1.51 18.07 -5.51
N ARG A 251 -1.03 18.96 -4.65
CA ARG A 251 0.25 19.65 -4.86
C ARG A 251 0.97 19.92 -3.56
N ARG A 252 2.27 20.19 -3.67
CA ARG A 252 3.07 20.63 -2.54
C ARG A 252 2.84 22.10 -2.24
N PHE A 253 2.97 22.49 -0.98
CA PHE A 253 3.00 23.89 -0.56
C PHE A 253 4.21 24.15 0.34
N GLU A 254 4.74 25.37 0.26
CA GLU A 254 5.90 25.83 1.04
C GLU A 254 5.64 27.27 1.49
N PRO A 255 6.25 27.77 2.58
CA PRO A 255 7.14 27.06 3.51
C PRO A 255 6.38 26.35 4.64
N GLY A 256 7.00 25.37 5.29
CA GLY A 256 6.48 24.82 6.54
C GLY A 256 7.29 23.62 7.05
N PRO A 257 7.17 23.28 8.35
CA PRO A 257 7.65 21.98 8.82
C PRO A 257 6.91 20.87 8.04
N GLY A 258 7.62 19.82 7.62
CA GLY A 258 7.03 18.68 6.91
C GLY A 258 5.88 18.01 7.68
N ASN A 259 5.26 16.99 7.08
CA ASN A 259 4.17 16.22 7.71
C ASN A 259 2.85 16.99 7.82
N LYS A 260 2.50 17.78 6.80
CA LYS A 260 1.24 18.54 6.75
C LYS A 260 0.36 18.12 5.59
N LEU A 261 -0.93 17.96 5.86
CA LEU A 261 -1.97 17.83 4.85
C LEU A 261 -3.00 18.95 5.01
N ARG A 262 -3.23 19.70 3.93
CA ARG A 262 -4.17 20.81 3.87
C ARG A 262 -5.31 20.51 2.89
N PHE A 263 -6.51 20.91 3.24
CA PHE A 263 -7.66 20.97 2.33
C PHE A 263 -8.02 22.42 2.06
N VAL A 264 -8.13 22.77 0.77
CA VAL A 264 -8.45 24.11 0.29
C VAL A 264 -9.64 24.02 -0.65
N PHE A 265 -10.53 25.00 -0.59
CA PHE A 265 -11.70 25.09 -1.45
C PHE A 265 -11.66 26.42 -2.18
N LEU A 266 -11.76 26.40 -3.50
CA LEU A 266 -11.68 27.59 -4.34
C LEU A 266 -12.98 27.78 -5.10
N ASP A 267 -13.46 29.02 -5.12
CA ASP A 267 -14.57 29.46 -5.94
C ASP A 267 -14.19 29.50 -7.44
N LYS A 268 -15.14 29.80 -8.31
CA LYS A 268 -14.89 29.88 -9.77
C LYS A 268 -13.85 30.92 -10.19
N ASN A 269 -13.58 31.89 -9.32
CA ASN A 269 -12.62 32.96 -9.51
C ASN A 269 -11.29 32.66 -8.81
N GLN A 270 -11.11 31.44 -8.28
CA GLN A 270 -9.94 30.99 -7.51
C GLN A 270 -9.76 31.68 -6.15
N ASN A 271 -10.80 32.31 -5.60
CA ASN A 271 -10.76 32.83 -4.23
C ASN A 271 -11.06 31.70 -3.23
N PRO A 272 -10.43 31.71 -2.03
CA PRO A 272 -10.75 30.74 -0.98
C PRO A 272 -12.23 30.80 -0.56
N ILE A 273 -12.85 29.63 -0.46
CA ILE A 273 -14.14 29.42 0.17
C ILE A 273 -13.87 29.03 1.62
N ASP A 274 -14.46 29.78 2.56
CA ASP A 274 -14.36 29.48 3.99
C ASP A 274 -14.78 28.03 4.30
N PRO A 275 -13.87 27.19 4.81
CA PRO A 275 -14.19 25.84 5.24
C PRO A 275 -15.33 25.75 6.27
N ALA A 276 -15.67 26.82 6.99
CA ALA A 276 -16.85 26.88 7.85
C ALA A 276 -18.17 26.69 7.09
N LYS A 277 -18.22 26.99 5.78
CA LYS A 277 -19.41 26.78 4.94
C LYS A 277 -19.74 25.30 4.75
N PHE A 278 -18.77 24.39 4.93
CA PHE A 278 -19.03 22.95 4.95
C PHE A 278 -19.41 22.45 6.35
N ASN A 279 -20.57 22.93 6.81
CA ASN A 279 -21.05 22.80 8.20
C ASN A 279 -21.33 21.36 8.66
N GLU A 280 -21.63 20.44 7.73
CA GLU A 280 -21.85 19.02 8.05
C GLU A 280 -20.57 18.18 8.03
N THR A 281 -19.44 18.79 7.65
CA THR A 281 -18.16 18.06 7.55
C THR A 281 -17.64 17.74 8.94
N ARG A 282 -17.32 16.46 9.18
CA ARG A 282 -16.68 15.99 10.42
C ARG A 282 -15.17 16.25 10.37
N TRP A 283 -14.77 17.50 10.53
CA TRP A 283 -13.38 17.95 10.40
C TRP A 283 -12.40 17.14 11.28
N GLU A 284 -12.75 16.91 12.54
CA GLU A 284 -11.91 16.14 13.48
C GLU A 284 -11.64 14.69 13.05
N ASN A 285 -12.51 14.13 12.19
CA ASN A 285 -12.44 12.73 11.76
C ASN A 285 -12.27 12.62 10.24
N LEU A 286 -11.78 13.67 9.56
CA LEU A 286 -11.70 13.71 8.11
C LEU A 286 -10.60 12.79 7.55
N VAL A 287 -9.46 12.74 8.25
CA VAL A 287 -8.28 11.95 7.92
C VAL A 287 -7.63 11.49 9.22
N HIS A 288 -6.76 10.47 9.17
CA HIS A 288 -5.95 10.13 10.35
C HIS A 288 -4.83 11.16 10.52
N GLY A 289 -5.20 12.31 11.07
CA GLY A 289 -4.32 13.44 11.26
C GLY A 289 -4.61 14.15 12.58
N PHE A 290 -3.63 14.89 13.06
CA PHE A 290 -3.58 15.46 14.40
C PHE A 290 -3.46 16.98 14.33
N ASN A 291 -3.61 17.66 15.47
CA ASN A 291 -3.39 19.11 15.61
C ASN A 291 -4.15 19.95 14.55
N MET A 292 -5.43 19.63 14.34
CA MET A 292 -6.24 20.29 13.32
C MET A 292 -6.22 21.82 13.48
N THR A 293 -5.85 22.52 12.42
CA THR A 293 -5.90 23.99 12.34
C THR A 293 -6.87 24.39 11.24
N LYS A 294 -7.93 25.13 11.60
CA LYS A 294 -8.95 25.62 10.67
C LYS A 294 -8.90 27.13 10.57
N THR A 295 -8.75 27.65 9.35
CA THR A 295 -8.79 29.08 9.02
C THR A 295 -9.93 29.37 8.05
N ALA A 296 -10.12 30.63 7.67
CA ALA A 296 -11.07 31.02 6.63
C ALA A 296 -10.64 30.60 5.20
N GLU A 297 -9.44 30.03 5.03
CA GLU A 297 -8.92 29.66 3.71
C GLU A 297 -8.68 28.15 3.58
N TYR A 298 -8.38 27.47 4.68
CA TYR A 298 -8.00 26.06 4.66
C TYR A 298 -8.23 25.34 5.99
N VAL A 299 -8.20 24.00 5.92
CA VAL A 299 -8.08 23.12 7.10
C VAL A 299 -6.83 22.28 6.97
N GLN A 300 -6.01 22.24 8.01
CA GLN A 300 -4.71 21.58 8.02
C GLN A 300 -4.60 20.58 9.16
N TYR A 301 -3.90 19.47 8.90
CA TYR A 301 -3.60 18.41 9.85
C TYR A 301 -2.12 18.05 9.81
N ASP A 302 -1.62 17.57 10.94
CA ASP A 302 -0.34 16.89 11.06
C ASP A 302 -0.56 15.42 10.72
N VAL A 303 0.21 14.87 9.78
CA VAL A 303 -0.04 13.53 9.21
C VAL A 303 1.24 12.73 9.08
N ALA A 304 1.14 11.41 9.21
CA ALA A 304 2.24 10.51 8.91
C ALA A 304 2.12 9.97 7.48
N TYR A 305 3.26 9.79 6.81
CA TYR A 305 3.34 9.23 5.45
C TYR A 305 3.78 7.77 5.44
N PRO A 306 3.38 6.98 4.42
CA PRO A 306 2.45 7.34 3.34
C PRO A 306 1.01 7.52 3.84
N ILE A 307 0.17 8.15 3.04
CA ILE A 307 -1.28 8.28 3.27
C ILE A 307 -2.00 7.37 2.26
N PRO A 308 -2.84 6.42 2.70
CA PRO A 308 -2.95 5.93 4.07
C PRO A 308 -1.69 5.13 4.48
N LEU A 309 -1.47 4.99 5.79
CA LEU A 309 -0.32 4.27 6.35
C LEU A 309 -0.36 2.76 6.13
N THR A 310 -1.55 2.24 5.85
CA THR A 310 -1.81 0.82 5.64
C THR A 310 -2.91 0.62 4.63
N ASN A 311 -2.95 -0.57 4.03
CA ASN A 311 -4.07 -1.02 3.21
C ASN A 311 -5.17 -1.69 4.04
N TYR A 312 -4.95 -1.92 5.34
CA TYR A 312 -6.00 -2.43 6.22
C TYR A 312 -7.16 -1.43 6.33
N PRO A 313 -8.42 -1.90 6.35
CA PRO A 313 -9.56 -1.04 6.56
C PRO A 313 -9.50 -0.37 7.93
N THR A 314 -9.47 0.96 7.92
CA THR A 314 -9.63 1.86 9.07
C THR A 314 -10.79 2.81 8.82
N PHE A 315 -11.20 3.56 9.86
CA PHE A 315 -12.23 4.60 9.75
C PHE A 315 -11.95 5.62 8.62
N TYR A 316 -10.67 5.91 8.38
CA TYR A 316 -10.18 6.94 7.44
C TYR A 316 -9.95 6.42 6.02
N THR A 317 -10.15 5.12 5.78
CA THR A 317 -9.85 4.49 4.49
C THR A 317 -11.08 3.94 3.80
N ASP A 318 -10.98 3.80 2.47
CA ASP A 318 -11.94 3.14 1.61
C ASP A 318 -11.19 2.38 0.51
N ASN A 319 -11.34 1.06 0.49
CA ASN A 319 -10.68 0.16 -0.47
C ASN A 319 -9.16 0.42 -0.62
N GLY A 320 -8.46 0.57 0.52
CA GLY A 320 -7.01 0.83 0.57
C GLY A 320 -6.58 2.25 0.16
N ASN A 321 -7.51 3.20 0.01
CA ASN A 321 -7.24 4.62 -0.20
C ASN A 321 -7.62 5.41 1.04
N ALA A 322 -6.99 6.56 1.28
CA ALA A 322 -7.52 7.53 2.23
C ALA A 322 -8.79 8.16 1.65
N LYS A 323 -9.75 8.49 2.52
CA LYS A 323 -11.05 9.01 2.13
C LYS A 323 -11.31 10.33 2.84
N ALA A 324 -11.38 11.42 2.09
CA ALA A 324 -11.83 12.72 2.61
C ALA A 324 -13.20 13.07 2.03
N GLN A 325 -14.19 13.26 2.90
CA GLN A 325 -15.57 13.62 2.53
C GLN A 325 -15.95 14.97 3.15
N PHE A 326 -16.51 15.82 2.31
CA PHE A 326 -16.98 17.15 2.67
C PHE A 326 -18.47 17.22 2.45
N SER A 327 -19.16 17.87 3.37
CA SER A 327 -20.60 18.00 3.33
C SER A 327 -21.09 19.31 3.89
N TYR A 328 -22.21 19.77 3.35
CA TYR A 328 -22.95 20.92 3.84
C TYR A 328 -24.44 20.71 3.66
N SER A 329 -25.24 21.39 4.46
CA SER A 329 -26.69 21.40 4.32
C SER A 329 -27.21 22.80 4.07
N ARG A 330 -28.26 22.88 3.25
CA ARG A 330 -29.08 24.06 3.02
C ARG A 330 -30.56 23.66 3.04
N ILE A 331 -31.46 24.60 3.27
CA ILE A 331 -32.89 24.43 3.00
C ILE A 331 -33.11 24.61 1.50
N GLY A 332 -33.60 23.56 0.84
CA GLY A 332 -33.98 23.57 -0.56
C GLY A 332 -35.45 23.87 -0.77
N PHE A 333 -35.87 23.78 -2.03
CA PHE A 333 -37.24 24.03 -2.45
C PHE A 333 -38.27 23.28 -1.58
N GLY A 334 -39.31 24.00 -1.16
CA GLY A 334 -40.37 23.42 -0.32
C GLY A 334 -39.98 23.21 1.15
N GLY A 335 -38.94 23.87 1.64
CA GLY A 335 -38.54 23.85 3.05
C GLY A 335 -37.82 22.57 3.49
N THR A 336 -37.44 21.70 2.54
CA THR A 336 -36.77 20.44 2.84
C THR A 336 -35.27 20.65 2.93
N ARG A 337 -34.66 20.11 3.99
CA ARG A 337 -33.20 20.09 4.13
C ARG A 337 -32.58 19.24 3.02
N SER A 338 -31.66 19.84 2.25
CA SER A 338 -30.84 19.16 1.26
C SER A 338 -29.40 19.09 1.76
N THR A 339 -28.82 17.89 1.78
CA THR A 339 -27.41 17.67 2.15
C THR A 339 -26.61 17.41 0.89
N SER A 340 -25.63 18.27 0.66
CA SER A 340 -24.66 18.17 -0.42
C SER A 340 -23.40 17.46 0.07
N ILE A 341 -22.87 16.56 -0.75
CA ILE A 341 -21.71 15.73 -0.40
C ILE A 341 -20.74 15.69 -1.58
N PHE A 342 -19.45 15.80 -1.31
CA PHE A 342 -18.41 15.41 -2.25
C PHE A 342 -17.24 14.75 -1.54
N ARG A 343 -16.54 13.87 -2.25
CA ARG A 343 -15.51 13.01 -1.67
C ARG A 343 -14.36 12.80 -2.62
N LEU A 344 -13.16 12.68 -2.07
CA LEU A 344 -11.98 12.21 -2.80
C LEU A 344 -11.38 11.02 -2.08
N ASN A 345 -11.21 9.92 -2.82
CA ASN A 345 -10.35 8.82 -2.43
C ASN A 345 -8.96 9.07 -3.01
N PHE A 346 -7.93 9.07 -2.17
CA PHE A 346 -6.58 9.45 -2.57
C PHE A 346 -5.49 8.67 -1.84
N ARG A 347 -4.27 8.75 -2.36
CA ARG A 347 -3.04 8.32 -1.69
C ARG A 347 -1.95 9.36 -1.87
N ILE A 348 -1.06 9.48 -0.90
CA ILE A 348 0.16 10.29 -0.99
C ILE A 348 1.32 9.44 -0.49
N PHE A 349 2.27 9.15 -1.36
CA PHE A 349 3.37 8.22 -1.08
C PHE A 349 4.60 8.92 -0.52
N GLN A 350 4.86 10.15 -0.96
CA GLN A 350 6.06 10.88 -0.57
C GLN A 350 5.79 11.84 0.58
N GLU A 351 6.68 11.83 1.56
CA GLU A 351 6.67 12.79 2.68
C GLU A 351 6.73 14.25 2.19
N GLY A 352 6.06 15.13 2.93
CA GLY A 352 6.15 16.57 2.73
C GLY A 352 4.94 17.35 3.20
N ASN A 353 4.81 18.55 2.67
CA ASN A 353 3.68 19.45 2.87
C ASN A 353 2.79 19.40 1.64
N TRP A 354 1.60 18.82 1.80
CA TRP A 354 0.67 18.59 0.72
C TRP A 354 -0.63 19.35 0.93
N GLU A 355 -1.19 19.87 -0.16
CA GLU A 355 -2.55 20.39 -0.18
C GLU A 355 -3.39 19.72 -1.26
N ILE A 356 -4.65 19.47 -0.91
CA ILE A 356 -5.69 18.96 -1.79
C ILE A 356 -6.68 20.11 -1.98
N VAL A 357 -6.71 20.65 -3.20
CA VAL A 357 -7.46 21.84 -3.56
C VAL A 357 -8.67 21.43 -4.39
N PHE A 358 -9.87 21.67 -3.89
CA PHE A 358 -11.12 21.51 -4.64
C PHE A 358 -11.48 22.85 -5.28
N HIS A 359 -11.51 22.91 -6.61
CA HIS A 359 -11.79 24.14 -7.36
C HIS A 359 -13.09 24.00 -8.15
N PHE A 360 -14.08 24.82 -7.80
CA PHE A 360 -15.39 24.92 -8.45
C PHE A 360 -15.32 25.79 -9.71
N ARG A 361 -14.87 25.22 -10.83
CA ARG A 361 -14.37 25.97 -12.00
C ARG A 361 -15.42 26.78 -12.75
N ASN A 362 -16.62 26.23 -12.92
CA ASN A 362 -17.64 26.84 -13.79
C ASN A 362 -18.65 27.66 -12.99
N GLU A 363 -18.95 27.24 -11.76
CA GLU A 363 -19.95 27.88 -10.92
C GLU A 363 -19.73 27.53 -9.44
N ASN A 364 -20.02 28.48 -8.56
CA ASN A 364 -19.90 28.31 -7.12
C ASN A 364 -20.99 27.38 -6.58
N PRO A 365 -20.70 26.58 -5.53
CA PRO A 365 -21.72 25.83 -4.83
C PRO A 365 -22.66 26.78 -4.07
N ARG A 366 -23.95 26.52 -4.16
CA ARG A 366 -24.96 27.24 -3.36
C ARG A 366 -24.90 26.80 -1.90
N PHE A 367 -24.57 27.71 -1.00
CA PHE A 367 -24.64 27.48 0.45
C PHE A 367 -25.89 28.10 1.10
N ALA A 368 -26.50 29.09 0.45
CA ALA A 368 -27.68 29.78 0.98
C ALA A 368 -28.95 28.92 0.87
N ASP A 369 -29.84 29.12 1.82
CA ASP A 369 -31.19 28.57 1.81
C ASP A 369 -32.02 29.17 0.66
N GLU A 370 -32.94 28.38 0.11
CA GLU A 370 -33.97 28.89 -0.78
C GLU A 370 -35.02 29.64 0.04
N GLN A 371 -35.23 30.91 -0.30
CA GLN A 371 -36.30 31.75 0.26
C GLN A 371 -37.65 31.41 -0.35
#